data_AF-A0AAW7VL20-F1
#
_entry.id   AF-A0AAW7VL20-F1
#
_cell.length_a   1.000
_cell.length_b   1.000
_cell.length_c   1.000
_cell.angle_alpha   90.00
_cell.angle_beta   90.00
_cell.angle_gamma   90.00
#
_symmetry.space_group_name_H-M   'P 1'
#
loop_
_entity.id
_entity.type
_entity.pdbx_description
1 polymer ?
#
loop_
_entity_poly.entity_id
_entity_poly.type
_entity_poly.pdbx_seq_one_letter_code
_entity_poly.pdbx_strand_id
1 'polypeptide(L)'
;RATVILSDANQVNPDKISWGYRGGTLDLNGNNVTFTRLQAADYGAIISNNNKNKSELTLKLQTLNENDISVDVKTYEVFGGHGS
;
A
#
# COMPACT_ATOMS: atom_id res chain seq x y z
N ARG A 1 -0.24 -3.70 -23.40
CA ARG A 1 -0.02 -3.25 -22.00
C ARG A 1 0.07 -4.49 -21.12
N ALA A 2 0.87 -4.46 -20.05
CA ALA A 2 1.02 -5.60 -19.16
C ALA A 2 -0.22 -5.75 -18.26
N THR A 3 -0.56 -7.01 -17.93
CA THR A 3 -1.59 -7.37 -16.96
C THR A 3 -0.96 -8.27 -15.90
N VAL A 4 -1.14 -7.91 -14.64
CA VAL A 4 -0.77 -8.73 -13.48
C VAL A 4 -2.06 -9.33 -12.93
N ILE A 5 -2.07 -10.65 -12.72
CA ILE A 5 -3.22 -11.38 -12.20
C ILE A 5 -2.87 -11.87 -10.79
N LEU A 6 -3.73 -11.57 -9.81
CA LEU A 6 -3.60 -12.13 -8.47
C LEU A 6 -4.17 -13.55 -8.46
N SER A 7 -3.34 -14.52 -8.10
CA SER A 7 -3.77 -15.91 -7.93
C SER A 7 -4.46 -16.11 -6.58
N ASP A 8 -3.99 -15.38 -5.55
CA ASP A 8 -4.61 -15.28 -4.24
C ASP A 8 -4.36 -13.88 -3.63
N ALA A 9 -5.09 -13.55 -2.55
CA ALA A 9 -5.03 -12.25 -1.88
C ALA A 9 -3.72 -12.00 -1.08
N ASN A 10 -2.92 -13.05 -0.82
CA ASN A 10 -1.70 -12.98 -0.02
C ASN A 10 -0.43 -12.90 -0.89
N GLN A 11 -0.55 -13.10 -2.19
CA GLN A 11 0.56 -13.15 -3.14
C GLN A 11 1.42 -11.87 -3.12
N VAL A 12 0.81 -10.71 -2.88
CA VAL A 12 1.50 -9.42 -2.88
C VAL A 12 0.90 -8.50 -1.81
N ASN A 13 1.75 -7.76 -1.09
CA ASN A 13 1.27 -6.62 -0.29
C ASN A 13 0.74 -5.53 -1.24
N PRO A 14 -0.56 -5.18 -1.20
CA PRO A 14 -1.15 -4.20 -2.12
C PRO A 14 -0.47 -2.84 -2.10
N ASP A 15 0.07 -2.41 -0.95
CA ASP A 15 0.74 -1.11 -0.81
C ASP A 15 2.10 -1.04 -1.51
N LYS A 16 2.63 -2.19 -1.93
CA LYS A 16 3.86 -2.30 -2.75
C LYS A 16 3.58 -2.33 -4.26
N ILE A 17 2.32 -2.27 -4.68
CA ILE A 17 1.95 -2.21 -6.10
C ILE A 17 2.05 -0.77 -6.58
N SER A 18 2.74 -0.57 -7.70
CA SER A 18 2.88 0.73 -8.35
C SER A 18 2.66 0.64 -9.86
N TRP A 19 1.90 1.59 -10.40
CA TRP A 19 1.75 1.79 -11.84
C TRP A 19 2.63 2.94 -12.29
N GLY A 20 3.68 2.62 -13.05
CA GLY A 20 4.57 3.61 -13.69
C GLY A 20 3.96 4.21 -14.97
N TYR A 21 4.80 4.80 -15.82
CA TYR A 21 4.40 5.47 -17.06
C TYR A 21 3.54 4.58 -17.98
N ARG A 22 2.37 5.09 -18.41
CA ARG A 22 1.30 4.40 -19.16
C ARG A 22 0.64 3.23 -18.42
N GLY A 23 1.02 3.00 -17.18
CA GLY A 23 0.48 2.00 -16.27
C GLY A 23 0.35 0.60 -16.87
N GLY A 24 -0.80 -0.02 -16.60
CA GLY A 24 -1.09 -1.44 -16.82
C GLY A 24 -2.29 -1.85 -15.98
N THR A 25 -2.68 -3.12 -16.10
CA THR A 25 -3.86 -3.65 -15.39
C THR A 25 -3.45 -4.57 -14.24
N LEU A 26 -3.97 -4.32 -13.05
CA LEU A 26 -4.03 -5.29 -11.97
C LEU A 26 -5.40 -5.95 -11.99
N ASP A 27 -5.43 -7.24 -12.30
CA ASP A 27 -6.63 -8.06 -12.23
C ASP A 27 -6.72 -8.72 -10.84
N LEU A 28 -7.74 -8.32 -10.07
CA LEU A 28 -8.02 -8.87 -8.74
C LEU A 28 -8.44 -10.32 -8.80
N ASN A 29 -9.00 -10.77 -9.93
CA ASN A 29 -9.32 -12.17 -10.19
C ASN A 29 -10.14 -12.85 -9.06
N GLY A 30 -11.14 -12.14 -8.53
CA GLY A 30 -12.00 -12.65 -7.46
C GLY A 30 -11.45 -12.49 -6.04
N ASN A 31 -10.29 -11.85 -5.86
CA ASN A 31 -9.69 -11.61 -4.55
C ASN A 31 -10.12 -10.25 -3.97
N ASN A 32 -10.41 -10.24 -2.67
CA ASN A 32 -10.63 -8.99 -1.93
C ASN A 32 -9.28 -8.35 -1.62
N VAL A 33 -9.18 -7.05 -1.81
CA VAL A 33 -7.92 -6.30 -1.63
C VAL A 33 -8.18 -5.01 -0.88
N THR A 34 -7.34 -4.73 0.11
CA THR A 34 -7.33 -3.44 0.83
C THR A 34 -6.06 -2.68 0.48
N PHE A 35 -6.20 -1.43 0.04
CA PHE A 35 -5.08 -0.50 -0.15
C PHE A 35 -5.07 0.55 0.95
N THR A 36 -3.90 0.82 1.52
CA THR A 36 -3.66 2.01 2.35
C THR A 36 -3.04 3.15 1.54
N ARG A 37 -2.47 2.84 0.37
CA ARG A 37 -2.00 3.83 -0.62
C ARG A 37 -2.20 3.33 -2.04
N LEU A 38 -2.38 4.26 -2.98
CA LEU A 38 -2.40 3.96 -4.42
C LEU A 38 -1.25 4.70 -5.11
N GLN A 39 -0.29 3.94 -5.63
CA GLN A 39 0.86 4.49 -6.36
C GLN A 39 0.58 4.45 -7.86
N ALA A 40 -0.29 5.34 -8.35
CA ALA A 40 -0.68 5.43 -9.76
C ALA A 40 -0.14 6.71 -10.41
N ALA A 41 0.81 6.57 -11.34
CA ALA A 41 1.48 7.71 -11.96
C ALA A 41 0.62 8.48 -12.97
N ASP A 42 -0.27 7.79 -13.70
CA ASP A 42 -1.13 8.39 -14.71
C ASP A 42 -2.41 7.57 -14.94
N TYR A 43 -3.23 8.01 -15.92
CA TYR A 43 -4.51 7.37 -16.29
C TYR A 43 -4.36 5.91 -16.75
N GLY A 44 -3.15 5.45 -17.02
CA GLY A 44 -2.88 4.11 -17.48
C GLY A 44 -2.97 3.04 -16.40
N ALA A 45 -3.06 3.44 -15.12
CA ALA A 45 -3.30 2.53 -14.00
C ALA A 45 -4.75 2.02 -14.02
N ILE A 46 -4.91 0.70 -14.14
CA ILE A 46 -6.21 0.04 -14.20
C ILE A 46 -6.27 -1.03 -13.12
N ILE A 47 -7.36 -1.06 -12.36
CA ILE A 47 -7.74 -2.18 -11.49
C ILE A 47 -9.01 -2.80 -12.10
N SER A 48 -8.99 -4.11 -12.30
CA SER A 48 -10.13 -4.86 -12.86
C SER A 48 -10.41 -6.12 -12.06
N ASN A 49 -11.56 -6.72 -12.30
CA ASN A 49 -11.83 -8.11 -11.92
C ASN A 49 -12.48 -8.81 -13.10
N ASN A 50 -11.77 -9.75 -13.73
CA ASN A 50 -12.31 -10.56 -14.84
C ASN A 50 -12.81 -11.94 -14.39
N ASN A 51 -12.83 -12.23 -13.08
CA ASN A 51 -13.36 -13.48 -12.53
C ASN A 51 -14.89 -13.39 -12.33
N LYS A 52 -15.56 -14.55 -12.36
CA LYS A 52 -16.99 -14.68 -12.03
C LYS A 52 -17.27 -14.34 -10.56
N ASN A 53 -16.31 -14.61 -9.68
CA ASN A 53 -16.40 -14.26 -8.27
C ASN A 53 -16.22 -12.75 -8.11
N LYS A 54 -17.08 -12.12 -7.31
CA LYS A 54 -16.94 -10.70 -6.98
C LYS A 54 -15.69 -10.48 -6.13
N SER A 55 -14.98 -9.39 -6.43
CA SER A 55 -13.90 -8.85 -5.60
C SER A 55 -14.42 -7.64 -4.85
N GLU A 56 -14.04 -7.50 -3.59
CA GLU A 56 -14.20 -6.28 -2.80
C GLU A 56 -12.89 -5.50 -2.77
N LEU A 57 -12.92 -4.26 -3.26
CA LEU A 57 -11.80 -3.34 -3.20
C LEU A 57 -12.06 -2.32 -2.09
N THR A 58 -11.30 -2.41 -1.00
CA THR A 58 -11.38 -1.47 0.12
C THR A 58 -10.26 -0.44 0.01
N LEU A 59 -10.62 0.84 0.02
CA LEU A 59 -9.66 1.95 0.03
C LEU A 59 -9.61 2.56 1.43
N LYS A 60 -8.65 2.11 2.24
CA LYS A 60 -8.39 2.66 3.58
C LYS A 60 -7.18 3.61 3.51
N LEU A 61 -7.30 4.63 2.66
CA LEU A 61 -6.18 5.50 2.31
C LEU A 61 -5.68 6.29 3.51
N GLN A 62 -4.37 6.24 3.74
CA GLN A 62 -3.69 6.94 4.83
C GLN A 62 -2.42 7.59 4.29
N THR A 63 -2.20 8.86 4.62
CA THR A 63 -0.95 9.56 4.26
C THR A 63 0.21 9.12 5.14
N LEU A 64 -0.08 8.70 6.37
CA LEU A 64 0.85 8.14 7.34
C LEU A 64 0.14 7.00 8.09
N ASN A 65 0.77 5.83 8.13
CA ASN A 65 0.26 4.71 8.92
C ASN A 65 0.73 4.89 10.37
N GLU A 66 -0.16 4.70 11.34
CA GLU A 66 0.16 4.79 12.76
C GLU A 66 1.27 3.82 13.19
N ASN A 67 1.35 2.65 12.53
CA ASN A 67 2.38 1.65 12.79
C ASN A 67 3.76 2.08 12.27
N ASP A 68 3.83 3.11 11.42
CA ASP A 68 5.08 3.70 10.91
C ASP A 68 5.54 4.90 11.77
N ILE A 69 4.80 5.28 12.81
CA ILE A 69 5.14 6.41 13.68
C ILE A 69 6.04 5.94 14.82
N SER A 70 7.24 6.52 14.89
CA SER A 70 8.15 6.35 16.03
C SER A 70 8.15 7.63 16.86
N VAL A 71 7.90 7.49 18.17
CA VAL A 71 7.90 8.61 19.12
C VAL A 71 8.93 8.34 20.21
N ASP A 72 9.99 9.15 20.23
CA ASP A 72 11.00 9.07 21.28
C ASP A 72 10.53 9.79 22.55
N VAL A 73 10.50 9.08 23.67
CA VAL A 73 10.26 9.68 24.99
C VAL A 73 11.58 10.21 25.53
N LYS A 74 11.74 11.54 25.53
CA LYS A 74 12.93 12.19 26.07
C LYS A 74 12.77 12.46 27.57
N THR A 75 13.76 12.05 28.35
CA THR A 75 13.91 12.47 29.74
C THR A 75 14.82 13.69 29.82
N TYR A 76 14.41 14.70 30.58
CA TYR A 76 15.26 15.85 30.87
C TYR A 76 15.94 15.63 32.22
N GLU A 77 17.27 15.53 32.21
CA GLU A 77 18.06 15.49 33.44
C GLU A 77 18.28 16.92 33.95
N VAL A 78 18.06 17.14 35.26
CA VAL A 78 18.15 18.46 35.90
C VAL A 78 19.60 18.96 36.01
N PHE A 79 20.57 18.04 35.89
CA PHE A 79 22.00 18.35 35.96
C PHE A 79 22.67 17.69 34.74
N GLY A 80 22.87 18.46 33.67
CA GLY A 80 23.31 17.96 32.36
C GLY A 80 24.54 17.04 32.40
N GLY A 81 24.55 16.04 31.52
CA GLY A 81 25.46 14.90 31.49
C GLY A 81 26.94 15.21 31.72
N HIS A 82 27.59 14.34 32.49
CA HIS A 82 29.02 14.40 32.76
C HIS A 82 29.83 14.26 31.47
N GLY A 83 30.53 15.33 31.11
CA GLY A 83 31.57 15.31 30.07
C GLY A 83 32.65 14.29 30.41
N SER A 84 33.12 13.61 29.35
CA SER A 84 34.26 12.69 29.38
C SER A 84 35.57 13.42 29.62
#